data_AF-A0A5P2G8C9-F1
#
_entry.id   AF-A0A5P2G8C9-F1
#
_cell.length_a   1.000
_cell.length_b   1.000
_cell.length_c   1.000
_cell.angle_alpha   90.00
_cell.angle_beta   90.00
_cell.angle_gamma   90.00
#
_symmetry.space_group_name_H-M   'P 1'
#
loop_
_entity.id
_entity.type
_entity.pdbx_description
1 polymer ?
#
loop_
_entity_poly.entity_id
_entity_poly.type
_entity_poly.pdbx_seq_one_letter_code
_entity_poly.pdbx_strand_id
1 'polypeptide(L)'
;MEINTAIFKAEADPVLLPNNVISTVRVDKQGNIWFFSSCQKNVTPLYERDFHSTLDYFNKEKQARISISGPCRIIPEMEAPEFVLGNVPPSLAERQVLLIRFSIQKAECYNLGTDADDPWLEKLKASFQYWLFAGNNEKRKLIFDLSSTTK
;
A
#
# COMPACT_ATOMS: atom_id res chain seq x y z
N MET A 1 -2.40 -7.78 -16.11
CA MET A 1 -2.37 -8.24 -14.71
C MET A 1 -2.24 -7.02 -13.82
N GLU A 2 -3.22 -6.77 -12.95
CA GLU A 2 -3.19 -5.66 -11.99
C GLU A 2 -2.62 -6.18 -10.67
N ILE A 3 -1.56 -5.54 -10.18
CA ILE A 3 -0.98 -5.90 -8.88
C ILE A 3 -1.87 -5.30 -7.80
N ASN A 4 -2.61 -6.13 -7.07
CA ASN A 4 -3.53 -5.71 -6.03
C ASN A 4 -3.12 -6.15 -4.61
N THR A 5 -2.17 -7.08 -4.50
CA THR A 5 -1.78 -7.71 -3.24
C THR A 5 -0.41 -7.19 -2.80
N ALA A 6 -0.30 -6.75 -1.54
CA ALA A 6 0.95 -6.27 -0.95
C ALA A 6 1.22 -6.91 0.40
N ILE A 7 2.50 -6.93 0.79
CA ILE A 7 2.88 -7.10 2.20
C ILE A 7 2.84 -5.71 2.84
N PHE A 8 1.98 -5.53 3.83
CA PHE A 8 1.91 -4.34 4.66
C PHE A 8 2.83 -4.48 5.87
N LYS A 9 3.60 -3.42 6.12
CA LYS A 9 4.54 -3.31 7.24
C LYS A 9 4.31 -2.00 7.96
N ALA A 10 3.65 -2.04 9.10
CA ALA A 10 3.48 -0.88 9.95
C ALA A 10 4.80 -0.56 10.68
N GLU A 11 5.16 0.72 10.77
CA GLU A 11 6.20 1.20 11.69
C GLU A 11 5.63 1.51 13.09
N ALA A 12 4.37 1.14 13.32
CA ALA A 12 3.73 1.12 14.62
C ALA A 12 4.13 -0.15 15.40
N ASP A 13 3.68 -0.27 16.66
CA ASP A 13 3.96 -1.46 17.48
C ASP A 13 3.54 -2.75 16.72
N PRO A 14 4.50 -3.64 16.40
CA PRO A 14 4.27 -4.84 15.60
C PRO A 14 3.41 -5.87 16.33
N VAL A 15 3.30 -5.78 17.65
CA VAL A 15 2.34 -6.58 18.44
C VAL A 15 0.91 -6.14 18.09
N LEU A 16 0.70 -4.85 17.86
CA LEU A 16 -0.63 -4.27 17.65
C LEU A 16 -1.06 -4.28 16.17
N LEU A 17 -0.11 -4.06 15.25
CA LEU A 17 -0.29 -4.07 13.80
C LEU A 17 0.76 -5.02 13.17
N PRO A 18 0.48 -6.33 13.14
CA PRO A 18 1.42 -7.29 12.58
C PRO A 18 1.57 -7.09 11.08
N ASN A 19 2.75 -7.41 10.56
CA ASN A 19 2.96 -7.50 9.12
C ASN A 19 2.01 -8.52 8.52
N ASN A 20 1.25 -8.14 7.51
CA ASN A 20 0.27 -9.01 6.89
C ASN A 20 0.19 -8.80 5.38
N VAL A 21 -0.42 -9.79 4.73
CA VAL A 21 -0.75 -9.70 3.31
C VAL A 21 -2.09 -9.00 3.21
N ILE A 22 -2.12 -7.89 2.47
CA ILE A 22 -3.33 -7.10 2.24
C ILE A 22 -3.71 -7.12 0.78
N SER A 23 -4.99 -6.88 0.53
CA SER A 23 -5.53 -6.61 -0.80
C SER A 23 -5.94 -5.14 -0.87
N THR A 24 -5.49 -4.47 -1.92
CA THR A 24 -5.89 -3.10 -2.22
C THR A 24 -7.36 -3.10 -2.60
N VAL A 25 -8.17 -2.38 -1.84
CA VAL A 25 -9.60 -2.18 -2.12
C VAL A 25 -9.76 -1.15 -3.23
N ARG A 26 -9.02 -0.03 -3.12
CA ARG A 26 -9.13 1.09 -4.06
C ARG A 26 -7.92 2.01 -4.00
N VAL A 27 -7.63 2.65 -5.12
CA VAL A 27 -6.84 3.89 -5.17
C VAL A 27 -7.79 5.04 -5.45
N ASP A 28 -7.81 6.06 -4.59
CA ASP A 28 -8.66 7.24 -4.78
C ASP A 28 -8.05 8.26 -5.76
N LYS A 29 -8.78 9.34 -6.04
CA LYS A 29 -8.33 10.38 -6.99
C LYS A 29 -7.12 11.16 -6.48
N GLN A 30 -6.87 11.14 -5.17
CA GLN A 30 -5.74 11.81 -4.52
C GLN A 30 -4.49 10.91 -4.50
N GLY A 31 -4.60 9.68 -4.99
CA GLY A 31 -3.53 8.69 -5.02
C GLY A 31 -3.38 7.95 -3.68
N ASN A 32 -4.35 8.03 -2.78
CA ASN A 32 -4.32 7.23 -1.55
C ASN A 32 -4.78 5.81 -1.83
N ILE A 33 -4.11 4.86 -1.19
CA ILE A 33 -4.41 3.44 -1.26
C ILE A 33 -5.24 3.07 -0.04
N TRP A 34 -6.37 2.41 -0.29
CA TRP A 34 -7.31 1.97 0.73
C TRP A 34 -7.28 0.45 0.82
N PHE A 35 -7.14 -0.09 2.03
CA PHE A 35 -7.12 -1.52 2.27
C PHE A 35 -7.56 -1.86 3.70
N PHE A 36 -7.84 -3.14 3.93
CA PHE A 36 -8.08 -3.68 5.27
C PHE A 36 -6.86 -4.39 5.79
N SER A 37 -6.57 -4.19 7.07
CA SER A 37 -5.52 -4.91 7.80
C SER A 37 -6.11 -5.62 9.00
N SER A 38 -5.66 -6.84 9.27
CA SER A 38 -5.93 -7.53 10.54
C SER A 38 -5.26 -6.81 11.71
N CYS A 39 -5.90 -6.81 12.87
CA CYS A 39 -5.29 -6.38 14.13
C CYS A 39 -5.53 -7.39 15.26
N GLN A 40 -4.80 -7.23 16.38
CA GLN A 40 -4.97 -8.09 17.55
C GLN A 40 -6.22 -7.72 18.39
N LYS A 41 -6.72 -8.71 19.15
CA LYS A 41 -7.88 -8.58 20.04
C LYS A 41 -7.67 -7.55 21.14
N ASN A 42 -8.65 -6.66 21.29
CA ASN A 42 -8.85 -5.70 22.40
C ASN A 42 -7.97 -4.45 22.41
N VAL A 43 -7.44 -4.03 21.26
CA VAL A 43 -6.48 -2.91 21.19
C VAL A 43 -7.12 -1.60 20.66
N THR A 44 -8.38 -1.64 20.25
CA THR A 44 -9.11 -0.54 19.58
C THR A 44 -9.00 0.87 20.21
N PRO A 45 -8.96 1.07 21.55
CA PRO A 45 -8.86 2.41 22.11
C PRO A 45 -7.43 2.95 22.27
N LEU A 46 -6.37 2.17 21.98
CA LEU A 46 -4.97 2.55 22.23
C LEU A 46 -4.18 2.94 20.97
N TYR A 47 -4.77 2.89 19.79
CA TYR A 47 -4.05 3.16 18.56
C TYR A 47 -3.77 4.66 18.38
N GLU A 48 -2.49 5.00 18.17
CA GLU A 48 -2.16 6.17 17.36
C GLU A 48 -2.83 6.00 16.00
N ARG A 49 -3.72 6.94 15.68
CA ARG A 49 -4.50 6.86 14.43
C ARG A 49 -3.63 7.07 13.20
N ASP A 50 -2.51 7.75 13.36
CA ASP A 50 -1.58 8.12 12.30
C ASP A 50 -0.22 7.47 12.55
N PHE A 51 0.34 6.78 11.56
CA PHE A 51 1.66 6.14 11.63
C PHE A 51 2.30 6.03 10.25
N HIS A 52 3.60 5.76 10.17
CA HIS A 52 4.25 5.46 8.90
C HIS A 52 4.22 3.97 8.59
N SER A 53 4.19 3.62 7.31
CA SER A 53 4.25 2.23 6.89
C SER A 53 4.85 2.07 5.50
N THR A 54 5.08 0.81 5.15
CA THR A 54 5.50 0.39 3.81
C THR A 54 4.53 -0.66 3.25
N LEU A 55 4.22 -0.54 1.96
CA LEU A 55 3.53 -1.56 1.17
C LEU A 55 4.49 -2.14 0.13
N ASP A 56 4.69 -3.45 0.20
CA ASP A 56 5.56 -4.21 -0.70
C ASP A 56 4.72 -5.03 -1.69
N TYR A 57 4.63 -4.54 -2.91
CA TYR A 57 3.95 -5.19 -4.02
C TYR A 57 4.92 -6.08 -4.80
N PHE A 58 4.52 -7.32 -5.09
CA PHE A 58 5.35 -8.27 -5.84
C PHE A 58 4.62 -8.80 -7.07
N ASN A 59 5.28 -8.72 -8.22
CA ASN A 59 4.85 -9.35 -9.45
C ASN A 59 5.73 -10.57 -9.74
N LYS A 60 5.16 -11.76 -9.53
CA LYS A 60 5.85 -13.04 -9.79
C LYS A 60 6.20 -13.22 -11.27
N GLU A 61 5.29 -12.84 -12.17
CA GLU A 61 5.47 -13.03 -13.62
C GLU A 61 6.59 -12.15 -14.16
N LYS A 62 6.71 -10.93 -13.62
CA LYS A 62 7.69 -9.94 -14.05
C LYS A 62 8.96 -9.91 -13.22
N GLN A 63 9.06 -10.76 -12.19
CA GLN A 63 10.14 -10.72 -11.21
C GLN A 63 10.43 -9.29 -10.74
N ALA A 64 9.38 -8.53 -10.45
CA ALA A 64 9.50 -7.13 -10.09
C ALA A 64 8.89 -6.88 -8.72
N ARG A 65 9.51 -5.99 -7.95
CA ARG A 65 9.03 -5.55 -6.65
C ARG A 65 8.88 -4.04 -6.64
N ILE A 66 7.77 -3.56 -6.10
CA ILE A 66 7.57 -2.14 -5.83
C ILE A 66 7.34 -1.99 -4.34
N SER A 67 8.24 -1.26 -3.68
CA SER A 67 8.11 -0.85 -2.30
C SER A 67 7.64 0.59 -2.28
N ILE A 68 6.53 0.87 -1.61
CA ILE A 68 6.07 2.24 -1.40
C ILE A 68 5.98 2.53 0.09
N SER A 69 6.38 3.73 0.50
CA SER A 69 6.31 4.17 1.89
C SER A 69 5.64 5.52 2.03
N GLY A 70 5.03 5.73 3.19
CA GLY A 70 4.34 6.98 3.51
C GLY A 70 3.43 6.87 4.73
N PRO A 71 2.74 7.97 5.06
CA PRO A 71 1.86 8.03 6.21
C PRO A 71 0.55 7.26 5.97
N CYS A 72 0.07 6.66 7.05
CA CYS A 72 -1.15 5.90 7.15
C CYS A 72 -2.06 6.48 8.21
N ARG A 73 -3.37 6.36 7.97
CA ARG A 73 -4.39 6.65 8.97
C ARG A 73 -5.35 5.47 9.10
N ILE A 74 -5.60 5.04 10.34
CA ILE A 74 -6.74 4.17 10.67
C ILE A 74 -8.01 5.00 10.59
N ILE A 75 -8.96 4.55 9.79
CA ILE A 75 -10.24 5.23 9.55
C ILE A 75 -11.30 4.55 10.41
N PRO A 76 -11.90 5.25 11.39
CA PRO A 76 -13.03 4.73 12.16
C PRO A 76 -14.21 4.39 11.26
N GLU A 77 -15.03 3.42 11.67
CA GLU A 77 -16.21 2.99 10.91
C GLU A 77 -17.17 4.13 10.59
N MET A 78 -17.39 5.05 11.53
CA MET A 78 -18.25 6.24 11.34
C MET A 78 -17.69 7.24 10.31
N GLU A 79 -16.39 7.16 10.00
CA GLU A 79 -15.69 7.99 9.02
C GLU A 79 -15.43 7.21 7.71
N ALA A 80 -15.86 5.95 7.63
CA ALA A 80 -15.61 5.10 6.47
C ALA A 80 -16.41 5.60 5.25
N PRO A 81 -15.76 5.74 4.09
CA PRO A 81 -16.43 6.19 2.88
C PRO A 81 -17.38 5.12 2.32
N GLU A 82 -18.42 5.55 1.60
CA GLU A 82 -19.50 4.66 1.09
C GLU A 82 -19.01 3.46 0.27
N PHE A 83 -17.92 3.61 -0.48
CA PHE A 83 -17.36 2.51 -1.27
C PHE A 83 -16.86 1.34 -0.41
N VAL A 84 -16.60 1.58 0.88
CA VAL A 84 -16.22 0.56 1.85
C VAL A 84 -17.45 -0.11 2.43
N LEU A 85 -18.52 0.63 2.68
CA LEU A 85 -19.74 0.15 3.36
C LEU A 85 -20.47 -0.98 2.60
N GLY A 86 -20.24 -1.13 1.29
CA GLY A 86 -20.76 -2.24 0.48
C GLY A 86 -19.78 -3.39 0.25
N ASN A 87 -18.51 -3.25 0.65
CA ASN A 87 -17.41 -4.17 0.36
C ASN A 87 -16.75 -4.73 1.62
N VAL A 88 -17.42 -4.68 2.77
CA VAL A 88 -16.97 -5.36 3.98
C VAL A 88 -17.41 -6.82 3.90
N PRO A 89 -16.52 -7.80 3.63
CA PRO A 89 -16.86 -9.19 3.77
C PRO A 89 -17.55 -9.44 5.12
N PRO A 90 -18.62 -10.25 5.19
CA PRO A 90 -19.26 -10.60 6.46
C PRO A 90 -18.26 -11.16 7.49
N SER A 91 -17.20 -11.81 7.00
CA SER A 91 -16.08 -12.30 7.81
C SER A 91 -15.20 -11.21 8.43
N LEU A 92 -15.25 -9.96 7.95
CA LEU A 92 -14.57 -8.79 8.53
C LEU A 92 -15.39 -8.12 9.64
N ALA A 93 -16.71 -8.32 9.71
CA ALA A 93 -17.49 -7.87 10.86
C ALA A 93 -17.17 -8.70 12.12
N GLU A 94 -16.81 -9.98 11.92
CA GLU A 94 -16.39 -10.91 12.98
C GLU A 94 -14.88 -10.89 13.25
N ARG A 95 -14.06 -10.50 12.27
CA ARG A 95 -12.60 -10.37 12.39
C ARG A 95 -12.26 -8.91 12.65
N GLN A 96 -11.57 -8.64 13.74
CA GLN A 96 -11.07 -7.29 14.04
C GLN A 96 -10.12 -6.84 12.93
N VAL A 97 -10.66 -6.00 12.06
CA VAL A 97 -9.94 -5.41 10.96
C VAL A 97 -10.04 -3.91 11.03
N LEU A 98 -9.01 -3.27 10.52
CA LEU A 98 -8.92 -1.83 10.46
C LEU A 98 -8.94 -1.41 9.00
N LEU A 99 -9.76 -0.42 8.69
CA LEU A 99 -9.68 0.30 7.44
C LEU A 99 -8.50 1.26 7.52
N ILE A 100 -7.57 1.14 6.57
CA ILE A 100 -6.37 1.99 6.51
C ILE A 100 -6.39 2.78 5.20
N ARG A 101 -6.13 4.09 5.33
CA ARG A 101 -5.81 4.99 4.22
C ARG A 101 -4.32 5.26 4.22
N PHE A 102 -3.63 4.84 3.15
CA PHE A 102 -2.20 5.04 2.94
C PHE A 102 -1.96 6.12 1.90
N SER A 103 -1.11 7.09 2.22
CA SER A 103 -0.72 8.16 1.28
C SER A 103 0.69 7.89 0.77
N ILE A 104 0.86 7.82 -0.55
CA ILE A 104 2.17 7.51 -1.13
C ILE A 104 3.09 8.74 -1.03
N GLN A 105 4.19 8.60 -0.32
CA GLN A 105 5.22 9.65 -0.21
C GLN A 105 6.48 9.30 -1.00
N LYS A 106 6.86 8.02 -0.96
CA LYS A 106 8.02 7.48 -1.66
C LYS A 106 7.65 6.17 -2.34
N ALA A 107 8.23 5.93 -3.51
CA ALA A 107 8.17 4.63 -4.18
C ALA A 107 9.55 4.24 -4.71
N GLU A 108 9.88 2.97 -4.52
CA GLU A 108 11.10 2.29 -4.95
C GLU A 108 10.70 1.09 -5.79
N CYS A 109 11.15 1.06 -7.05
CA CYS A 109 10.92 -0.07 -7.92
C CYS A 109 12.22 -0.82 -8.16
N TYR A 110 12.15 -2.13 -7.99
CA TYR A 110 13.25 -3.08 -8.17
C TYR A 110 12.89 -4.05 -9.29
N ASN A 111 13.72 -4.10 -10.31
CA ASN A 111 13.64 -5.12 -11.35
C ASN A 111 14.59 -6.26 -10.96
N LEU A 112 14.05 -7.44 -10.67
CA LEU A 112 14.86 -8.63 -10.37
C LEU A 112 15.09 -9.47 -11.64
N GLY A 113 14.46 -9.10 -12.76
CA GLY A 113 14.70 -9.68 -14.08
C GLY A 113 15.88 -9.06 -14.82
N THR A 114 16.31 -9.71 -15.89
CA THR A 114 17.46 -9.28 -16.72
C THR A 114 17.13 -8.22 -17.75
N ASP A 115 15.85 -7.98 -18.05
CA ASP A 115 15.43 -7.04 -19.09
C ASP A 115 15.24 -5.63 -18.53
N ALA A 116 16.25 -4.78 -18.78
CA ALA A 116 16.24 -3.37 -18.38
C ALA A 116 15.13 -2.55 -19.08
N ASP A 117 14.63 -3.02 -20.23
CA ASP A 117 13.66 -2.35 -21.09
C ASP A 117 12.26 -2.99 -21.07
N ASP A 118 11.79 -3.52 -19.92
CA ASP A 118 10.43 -4.10 -19.85
C ASP A 118 9.35 -3.00 -20.03
N PRO A 119 8.52 -3.04 -21.10
CA PRO A 119 7.46 -2.06 -21.34
C PRO A 119 6.43 -2.00 -20.20
N TRP A 120 6.28 -3.08 -19.45
CA TRP A 120 5.44 -3.12 -18.26
C TRP A 120 5.98 -2.21 -17.15
N LEU A 121 7.30 -2.19 -16.97
CA LEU A 121 7.95 -1.33 -15.99
C LEU A 121 7.69 0.14 -16.36
N GLU A 122 7.90 0.53 -17.62
CA GLU A 122 7.62 1.89 -18.10
C GLU A 122 6.17 2.30 -17.90
N LYS A 123 5.21 1.40 -18.19
CA LYS A 123 3.79 1.65 -17.91
C LYS A 123 3.53 1.86 -16.42
N LEU A 124 4.21 1.09 -15.56
CA LEU A 124 4.08 1.22 -14.12
C LEU A 124 4.72 2.51 -13.61
N LYS A 125 5.88 2.90 -14.14
CA LYS A 125 6.50 4.21 -13.87
C LYS A 125 5.53 5.34 -14.21
N ALA A 126 4.89 5.27 -15.38
CA ALA A 126 3.90 6.25 -15.82
C ALA A 126 2.68 6.30 -14.87
N SER A 127 2.16 5.15 -14.45
CA SER A 127 1.06 5.08 -13.48
C SER A 127 1.42 5.69 -12.13
N PHE A 128 2.60 5.38 -11.58
CA PHE A 128 3.06 5.95 -10.31
C PHE A 128 3.39 7.43 -10.43
N GLN A 129 3.99 7.88 -11.54
CA GLN A 129 4.20 9.30 -11.80
C GLN A 129 2.88 10.05 -11.83
N TYR A 130 1.86 9.51 -12.50
CA TYR A 130 0.53 10.09 -12.49
C TYR A 130 -0.07 10.12 -11.07
N TRP A 131 -0.06 9.00 -10.33
CA TRP A 131 -0.62 8.95 -8.97
C TRP A 131 0.12 9.84 -7.96
N LEU A 132 1.45 9.92 -8.07
CA LEU A 132 2.28 10.73 -7.18
C LEU A 132 2.19 12.20 -7.51
N PHE A 133 2.13 12.60 -8.79
CA PHE A 133 2.30 14.01 -9.18
C PHE A 133 1.04 14.67 -9.75
N ALA A 134 -0.06 13.95 -9.99
CA ALA A 134 -1.31 14.56 -10.46
C ALA A 134 -2.11 15.29 -9.35
N GLY A 135 -1.66 15.24 -8.08
CA GLY A 135 -2.52 15.51 -6.93
C GLY A 135 -2.21 16.67 -5.99
N ASN A 136 -0.96 17.14 -5.80
CA ASN A 136 -0.70 18.26 -4.87
C ASN A 136 0.75 18.78 -4.88
N ASN A 137 0.94 20.01 -4.39
CA ASN A 137 2.21 20.75 -4.18
C ASN A 137 3.16 20.14 -3.11
N GLU A 138 3.01 18.86 -2.75
CA GLU A 138 3.89 18.19 -1.76
C GLU A 138 5.10 17.55 -2.43
N LYS A 139 6.27 17.60 -1.76
CA LYS A 139 7.51 16.97 -2.23
C LYS A 139 7.42 15.44 -2.12
N ARG A 140 6.87 14.79 -3.14
CA ARG A 140 6.87 13.31 -3.30
C ARG A 140 8.12 12.88 -4.07
N LYS A 141 8.76 11.78 -3.67
CA LYS A 141 10.03 11.32 -4.26
C LYS A 141 9.89 9.92 -4.85
N LEU A 142 10.13 9.81 -6.15
CA LEU A 142 10.20 8.54 -6.86
C LEU A 142 11.67 8.14 -7.03
N ILE A 143 12.04 6.95 -6.60
CA ILE A 143 13.40 6.40 -6.79
C ILE A 143 13.29 5.12 -7.60
N PHE A 144 14.07 5.03 -8.67
CA PHE A 144 14.22 3.80 -9.44
C PHE A 144 15.60 3.23 -9.15
N ASP A 145 15.65 2.00 -8.64
CA ASP A 145 16.88 1.26 -8.48
C ASP A 145 16.85 0.09 -9.47
N LEU A 146 17.56 0.28 -10.59
CA LEU A 146 17.73 -0.72 -11.64
C LEU A 146 19.01 -1.54 -11.41
N SER A 147 19.35 -1.85 -10.16
CA SER A 147 20.46 -2.75 -9.87
C SER A 147 20.10 -4.17 -10.32
N SER A 148 20.54 -4.53 -11.53
CA SER A 148 20.65 -5.92 -11.95
C SER A 148 21.51 -6.63 -10.91
N THR A 149 20.91 -7.45 -10.06
CA THR A 149 21.67 -8.29 -9.14
C THR A 149 22.26 -9.42 -9.98
N THR A 150 23.37 -9.15 -10.67
CA THR A 150 24.26 -10.18 -11.18
C THR A 150 24.85 -10.91 -9.98
N LYS A 151 24.37 -12.13 -9.74
CA LYS A 151 25.10 -13.17 -9.04
C LYS A 151 25.42 -14.28 -10.03
#